data_AF-A0A6C0KYQ4-F1
#
_entry.id   AF-A0A6C0KYQ4-F1
#
_cell.length_a   1.000
_cell.length_b   1.000
_cell.length_c   1.000
_cell.angle_alpha   90.00
_cell.angle_beta   90.00
_cell.angle_gamma   90.00
#
_symmetry.space_group_name_H-M   'P 1'
#
loop_
_entity.id
_entity.type
_entity.pdbx_description
1 polymer ?
#
loop_
_entity_poly.entity_id
_entity_poly.type
_entity_poly.pdbx_seq_one_letter_code
_entity_poly.pdbx_strand_id
1 'polypeptide(L)'
;MYDTKFICTYQNHFNDENIDNNLSNQLYQEDFLKVFGIEDYSDEIINVTINKLHTKLSKIENMNCILKKLAKKFMSEDTEIGLMVGFSYDYFYLLHPCICDLLEKDEITDSNYNLLKNLI
;
A
#
# COMPACT_ATOMS: atom_id res chain seq x y z
N MET A 1 -2.69 12.00 -8.40
CA MET A 1 -3.60 12.21 -7.25
C MET A 1 -4.01 10.82 -6.81
N TYR A 2 -4.03 10.51 -5.51
CA TYR A 2 -4.31 9.14 -5.04
C TYR A 2 -5.75 8.75 -5.40
N ASP A 3 -5.92 7.71 -6.20
CA ASP A 3 -7.20 7.22 -6.66
C ASP A 3 -7.78 6.24 -5.63
N THR A 4 -8.80 6.68 -4.89
CA THR A 4 -9.47 5.87 -3.87
C THR A 4 -10.53 4.93 -4.45
N LYS A 5 -10.83 5.03 -5.76
CA LYS A 5 -11.81 4.20 -6.46
C LYS A 5 -11.17 3.02 -7.18
N PHE A 6 -9.86 3.05 -7.37
CA PHE A 6 -9.13 1.94 -7.94
C PHE A 6 -9.18 0.71 -7.00
N ILE A 7 -9.19 -0.49 -7.58
CA ILE A 7 -9.12 -1.75 -6.85
C ILE A 7 -7.92 -2.48 -7.41
N CYS A 8 -6.94 -2.80 -6.57
CA CYS A 8 -5.80 -3.62 -6.98
C CYS A 8 -6.31 -4.95 -7.53
N THR A 9 -5.69 -5.43 -8.59
CA THR A 9 -6.04 -6.67 -9.29
C THR A 9 -4.85 -7.61 -9.45
N TYR A 10 -3.62 -7.12 -9.36
CA TYR A 10 -2.41 -7.93 -9.48
C TYR A 10 -2.41 -9.13 -8.51
N GLN A 11 -3.02 -8.99 -7.32
CA GLN A 11 -3.09 -10.06 -6.33
C GLN A 11 -3.93 -11.26 -6.75
N ASN A 12 -4.80 -11.12 -7.76
CA ASN A 12 -5.58 -12.22 -8.31
C ASN A 12 -4.71 -13.29 -8.99
N HIS A 13 -3.44 -12.96 -9.25
CA HIS A 13 -2.49 -13.79 -9.96
C HIS A 13 -1.42 -14.44 -9.06
N PHE A 14 -1.51 -14.28 -7.73
CA PHE A 14 -0.49 -14.78 -6.79
C PHE A 14 -0.21 -16.29 -6.88
N ASN A 15 -1.20 -17.08 -7.26
CA ASN A 15 -1.09 -18.53 -7.39
C ASN A 15 -1.28 -19.01 -8.84
N ASP A 16 -1.16 -18.11 -9.82
CA ASP A 16 -1.29 -18.49 -11.23
C ASP A 16 0.06 -19.02 -11.75
N GLU A 17 0.16 -20.33 -11.86
CA GLU A 17 1.36 -21.02 -12.36
C GLU A 17 1.73 -20.63 -13.81
N ASN A 18 0.81 -20.02 -14.56
CA ASN A 18 1.06 -19.56 -15.94
C ASN A 18 1.69 -18.16 -15.99
N ILE A 19 1.76 -17.46 -14.87
CA ILE A 19 2.29 -16.10 -14.78
C ILE A 19 3.67 -16.16 -14.15
N ASP A 20 4.66 -15.72 -14.90
CA ASP A 20 6.02 -15.61 -14.37
C ASP A 20 6.18 -14.37 -13.47
N ASN A 21 7.33 -14.29 -12.80
CA ASN A 21 7.65 -13.19 -11.90
C ASN A 21 7.74 -11.83 -12.61
N ASN A 22 8.11 -11.80 -13.90
CA ASN A 22 8.22 -10.54 -14.64
C ASN A 22 6.83 -9.96 -14.88
N LEU A 23 5.90 -10.79 -15.36
CA LEU A 23 4.52 -10.37 -15.57
C LEU A 23 3.83 -10.01 -14.26
N SER A 24 4.05 -10.77 -13.19
CA SER A 24 3.57 -10.44 -11.84
C SER A 24 4.03 -9.05 -11.38
N ASN A 25 5.32 -8.76 -11.55
CA ASN A 25 5.88 -7.46 -11.22
C ASN A 25 5.30 -6.34 -12.06
N GLN A 26 5.10 -6.56 -13.37
CA GLN A 26 4.48 -5.58 -14.26
C GLN A 26 3.05 -5.25 -13.83
N LEU A 27 2.22 -6.24 -13.52
CA LEU A 27 0.85 -6.04 -13.05
C LEU A 27 0.80 -5.23 -11.75
N TYR A 28 1.68 -5.55 -10.80
CA TYR A 28 1.82 -4.79 -9.56
C TYR A 28 2.22 -3.34 -9.82
N GLN A 29 3.22 -3.11 -10.68
CA GLN A 29 3.66 -1.76 -11.04
C GLN A 29 2.55 -0.97 -11.71
N GLU A 30 1.81 -1.57 -12.65
CA GLU A 30 0.67 -0.93 -13.30
C GLU A 30 -0.40 -0.50 -12.30
N ASP A 31 -0.76 -1.37 -11.36
CA ASP A 31 -1.73 -1.05 -10.32
C ASP A 31 -1.22 0.09 -9.41
N PHE A 32 0.06 0.06 -9.05
CA PHE A 32 0.69 1.14 -8.29
C PHE A 32 0.61 2.47 -9.04
N LEU A 33 0.99 2.49 -10.32
CA LEU A 33 0.95 3.68 -11.18
C LEU A 33 -0.47 4.26 -11.27
N LYS A 34 -1.48 3.40 -11.46
CA LYS A 34 -2.90 3.78 -11.53
C LYS A 34 -3.38 4.38 -10.20
N VAL A 35 -3.11 3.72 -9.08
CA VAL A 35 -3.50 4.21 -7.73
C VAL A 35 -2.88 5.57 -7.43
N PHE A 36 -1.61 5.78 -7.76
CA PHE A 36 -0.96 7.06 -7.46
C PHE A 36 -1.21 8.15 -8.52
N GLY A 37 -1.71 7.75 -9.70
CA GLY A 37 -1.87 8.62 -10.86
C GLY A 37 -0.53 9.17 -11.33
N ILE A 38 0.45 8.29 -11.49
CA ILE A 38 1.81 8.57 -11.99
C ILE A 38 2.08 7.69 -13.21
N GLU A 39 2.98 8.13 -14.09
CA GLU A 39 3.24 7.45 -15.37
C GLU A 39 4.49 6.57 -15.33
N ASP A 40 5.45 6.91 -14.48
CA ASP A 40 6.76 6.27 -14.42
C ASP A 40 7.01 5.58 -13.07
N TYR A 41 7.37 4.30 -13.13
CA TYR A 41 7.74 3.50 -11.97
C TYR A 41 9.25 3.62 -11.75
N SER A 42 9.69 4.72 -11.14
CA SER A 42 11.10 4.96 -10.77
C SER A 42 11.25 5.23 -9.29
N ASP A 43 12.38 4.83 -8.71
CA ASP A 43 12.64 4.97 -7.27
C ASP A 43 12.48 6.42 -6.79
N GLU A 44 12.93 7.39 -7.59
CA GLU A 44 12.80 8.82 -7.27
C GLU A 44 11.32 9.24 -7.17
N ILE A 45 10.50 8.86 -8.15
CA ILE A 45 9.07 9.21 -8.18
C ILE A 45 8.32 8.48 -7.07
N ILE A 46 8.63 7.20 -6.85
CA ILE A 46 8.03 6.37 -5.81
C ILE A 46 8.32 6.99 -4.44
N ASN A 47 9.59 7.28 -4.13
CA ASN A 47 9.98 7.88 -2.85
C ASN A 47 9.29 9.23 -2.62
N VAL A 48 9.28 10.11 -3.63
CA VAL A 48 8.60 11.41 -3.53
C VAL A 48 7.10 11.23 -3.29
N THR A 49 6.48 10.26 -3.95
CA THR A 49 5.02 10.04 -3.89
C THR A 49 4.61 9.40 -2.57
N ILE A 50 5.34 8.37 -2.13
CA ILE A 50 5.15 7.73 -0.82
C ILE A 50 5.36 8.76 0.29
N ASN A 51 6.39 9.61 0.22
CA ASN A 51 6.66 10.60 1.26
C ASN A 51 5.57 11.68 1.32
N LYS A 52 5.08 12.15 0.18
CA LYS A 52 3.92 13.04 0.13
C LYS A 52 2.69 12.42 0.78
N LEU A 53 2.43 11.13 0.54
CA LEU A 53 1.31 10.43 1.15
C LEU A 53 1.53 10.22 2.67
N HIS A 54 2.74 9.85 3.07
CA HIS A 54 3.14 9.66 4.46
C HIS A 54 2.89 10.91 5.31
N THR A 55 3.24 12.10 4.83
CA THR A 55 3.00 13.35 5.57
C THR A 55 1.52 13.63 5.87
N LYS A 56 0.60 13.05 5.07
CA LYS A 56 -0.85 13.12 5.30
C LYS A 56 -1.29 12.04 6.28
N LEU A 57 -0.86 10.80 6.04
CA LEU A 57 -1.26 9.62 6.80
C LEU A 57 -0.71 9.60 8.22
N SER A 58 0.51 10.09 8.43
CA SER A 58 1.21 10.08 9.73
C SER A 58 0.60 11.02 10.78
N LYS A 59 -0.40 11.82 10.41
CA LYS A 59 -1.18 12.63 11.35
C LYS A 59 -2.35 11.85 11.96
N ILE A 60 -2.64 10.67 11.43
CA ILE A 60 -3.80 9.86 11.78
C ILE A 60 -3.33 8.72 12.66
N GLU A 61 -3.81 8.69 13.91
CA GLU A 61 -3.36 7.76 14.94
C GLU A 61 -3.55 6.29 14.55
N ASN A 62 -4.72 5.95 13.99
CA ASN A 62 -5.04 4.59 13.55
C ASN A 62 -4.06 4.11 12.45
N MET A 63 -3.76 4.97 11.48
CA MET A 63 -2.81 4.65 10.42
C MET A 63 -1.38 4.53 10.97
N ASN A 64 -0.95 5.42 11.87
CA ASN A 64 0.34 5.30 12.53
C ASN A 64 0.53 3.95 13.24
N CYS A 65 -0.51 3.44 13.90
CA CYS A 65 -0.46 2.13 14.56
C CYS A 65 -0.21 0.99 13.55
N ILE A 66 -0.87 1.05 12.39
CA ILE A 66 -0.68 0.09 11.29
C ILE A 66 0.75 0.18 10.74
N LEU A 67 1.20 1.40 10.40
CA LEU A 67 2.52 1.62 9.81
C LEU A 67 3.64 1.17 10.76
N LYS A 68 3.52 1.44 12.07
CA LYS A 68 4.48 0.92 13.06
C LYS A 68 4.53 -0.60 13.10
N LYS A 69 3.39 -1.29 12.95
CA LYS A 69 3.38 -2.76 12.90
C LYS A 69 4.05 -3.29 11.64
N LEU A 70 3.79 -2.68 10.48
CA LEU A 70 4.46 -3.01 9.23
C LEU A 70 5.98 -2.79 9.33
N ALA A 71 6.41 -1.66 9.91
CA ALA A 71 7.82 -1.32 10.09
C ALA A 71 8.58 -2.36 10.94
N LYS A 72 7.91 -2.99 11.92
CA LYS A 72 8.50 -4.03 12.77
C LYS A 72 8.96 -5.27 12.00
N LYS A 73 8.41 -5.53 10.80
CA LYS A 73 8.93 -6.59 9.91
C LYS A 73 10.39 -6.35 9.51
N PHE A 74 10.85 -5.10 9.58
CA PHE A 74 12.23 -4.68 9.35
C PHE A 74 12.92 -4.18 10.63
N MET A 75 12.44 -4.61 11.81
CA MET A 75 12.97 -4.18 13.12
C MET A 75 13.01 -2.66 13.30
N SER A 76 12.09 -1.94 12.65
CA SER A 76 11.98 -0.48 12.70
C SER A 76 10.67 -0.05 13.35
N GLU A 77 10.66 1.15 13.93
CA GLU A 77 9.44 1.85 14.35
C GLU A 77 9.12 3.04 13.43
N ASP A 78 9.94 3.25 12.40
CA ASP A 78 9.76 4.32 11.43
C ASP A 78 8.54 4.02 10.55
N THR A 79 7.52 4.87 10.67
CA THR A 79 6.30 4.79 9.89
C THR A 79 6.51 5.01 8.39
N GLU A 80 7.60 5.67 7.96
CA GLU A 80 7.95 5.78 6.53
C GLU A 80 8.37 4.41 6.00
N ILE A 81 9.23 3.69 6.74
CA ILE A 81 9.57 2.29 6.45
C ILE A 81 8.31 1.42 6.46
N GLY A 82 7.45 1.59 7.46
CA GLY A 82 6.16 0.88 7.53
C GLY A 82 5.28 1.11 6.30
N LEU A 83 5.26 2.33 5.77
CA LEU A 83 4.51 2.67 4.57
C LEU A 83 5.14 2.06 3.32
N MET A 84 6.46 2.09 3.19
CA MET A 84 7.18 1.40 2.11
C MET A 84 6.89 -0.10 2.10
N VAL A 85 6.88 -0.73 3.28
CA VAL A 85 6.52 -2.15 3.42
C VAL A 85 5.07 -2.37 3.01
N GLY A 86 4.15 -1.52 3.47
CA GLY A 86 2.74 -1.65 3.12
C GLY A 86 2.45 -1.44 1.63
N PHE A 87 3.33 -0.74 0.90
CA PHE A 87 3.28 -0.62 -0.55
C PHE A 87 4.05 -1.71 -1.30
N SER A 88 4.70 -2.65 -0.62
CA SER A 88 5.34 -3.76 -1.33
C SER A 88 4.30 -4.70 -1.97
N TYR A 89 4.78 -5.53 -2.90
CA TYR A 89 3.98 -6.51 -3.62
C TYR A 89 3.04 -7.32 -2.70
N ASP A 90 3.52 -7.75 -1.53
CA ASP A 90 2.75 -8.62 -0.63
C ASP A 90 1.63 -7.91 0.16
N TYR A 91 1.71 -6.59 0.33
CA TYR A 91 0.84 -5.87 1.25
C TYR A 91 0.01 -4.76 0.59
N PHE A 92 0.37 -4.32 -0.60
CA PHE A 92 -0.26 -3.16 -1.23
C PHE A 92 -1.78 -3.33 -1.41
N TYR A 93 -2.24 -4.50 -1.87
CA TYR A 93 -3.68 -4.79 -2.00
C TYR A 93 -4.46 -4.77 -0.67
N LEU A 94 -3.78 -4.86 0.48
CA LEU A 94 -4.38 -4.80 1.83
C LEU A 94 -4.32 -3.41 2.43
N LEU A 95 -3.19 -2.72 2.24
CA LEU A 95 -3.00 -1.36 2.75
C LEU A 95 -3.87 -0.36 1.98
N HIS A 96 -3.97 -0.51 0.65
CA HIS A 96 -4.69 0.42 -0.20
C HIS A 96 -6.15 0.64 0.23
N PRO A 97 -6.98 -0.41 0.46
CA PRO A 97 -8.33 -0.23 1.00
C PRO A 97 -8.39 0.51 2.33
N CYS A 98 -7.41 0.31 3.22
CA CYS A 98 -7.33 1.03 4.50
C CYS A 98 -7.07 2.52 4.28
N ILE A 99 -6.21 2.87 3.32
CA ILE A 99 -5.95 4.26 2.94
C ILE A 99 -7.19 4.88 2.29
N CYS A 100 -7.89 4.15 1.40
CA CYS A 100 -9.11 4.63 0.76
C CYS A 100 -10.21 4.93 1.77
N ASP A 101 -10.49 4.00 2.70
CA ASP A 101 -11.44 4.23 3.78
C ASP A 101 -11.11 5.50 4.55
N LEU A 102 -9.84 5.67 4.91
CA LEU A 102 -9.39 6.81 5.67
C LEU A 102 -9.52 8.14 4.91
N LEU A 103 -9.18 8.16 3.62
CA LEU A 103 -9.28 9.36 2.79
C LEU A 103 -10.73 9.72 2.45
N GLU A 104 -11.65 8.75 2.41
CA GLU A 104 -13.07 8.98 2.07
C GLU A 104 -13.96 9.22 3.29
N LYS A 105 -13.65 8.61 4.45
CA LYS A 105 -14.53 8.53 5.62
C LYS A 105 -13.89 9.01 6.92
N ASP A 106 -12.62 9.39 6.90
CA ASP A 106 -11.80 9.72 8.09
C ASP A 106 -11.67 8.57 9.12
N GLU A 107 -12.06 7.35 8.75
CA GLU A 107 -11.97 6.14 9.56
C GLU A 107 -11.61 4.92 8.71
N ILE A 108 -10.97 3.91 9.32
CA ILE A 108 -10.67 2.64 8.65
C ILE A 108 -11.75 1.64 9.04
N THR A 109 -12.39 0.98 8.08
CA THR A 109 -13.42 -0.01 8.41
C THR A 109 -12.80 -1.22 9.10
N ASP A 110 -13.54 -1.81 10.05
CA ASP A 110 -13.10 -3.01 10.77
C ASP A 110 -12.73 -4.16 9.83
N SER A 111 -13.44 -4.31 8.71
CA SER A 111 -13.13 -5.34 7.72
C SER A 111 -11.74 -5.18 7.14
N ASN A 112 -11.42 -3.98 6.63
CA ASN A 112 -10.12 -3.70 6.01
C ASN A 112 -8.99 -3.74 7.05
N TYR A 113 -9.24 -3.19 8.25
CA TYR A 113 -8.27 -3.25 9.34
C TYR A 113 -7.93 -4.68 9.76
N ASN A 114 -8.94 -5.54 9.91
CA ASN A 114 -8.74 -6.93 10.33
C ASN A 114 -8.02 -7.78 9.26
N LEU A 115 -8.32 -7.56 7.98
CA LEU A 115 -7.59 -8.22 6.88
C LEU A 115 -6.10 -7.95 6.94
N LEU A 116 -5.72 -6.67 7.08
CA LEU A 116 -4.31 -6.28 7.18
C LEU A 116 -3.69 -6.79 8.49
N LYS A 117 -4.40 -6.66 9.61
CA LYS A 117 -3.93 -7.09 10.94
C LYS A 117 -3.62 -8.58 11.03
N ASN A 118 -4.38 -9.44 10.34
CA ASN A 118 -4.15 -10.88 10.36
C ASN A 118 -2.83 -11.31 9.67
N LEU A 119 -2.19 -10.39 8.93
CA LEU A 119 -1.00 -10.65 8.13
C LEU A 119 0.25 -9.90 8.63
N ILE A 120 0.11 -9.06 9.67
CA ILE A 120 1.19 -8.22 10.22
C ILE A 120 1.42 -8.43 11.71
#